data_AF-A0A1E5SU87-F1
#
_entry.id   AF-A0A1E5SU87-F1
#
_cell.length_a   1.000
_cell.length_b   1.000
_cell.length_c   1.000
_cell.angle_alpha   90.00
_cell.angle_beta   90.00
_cell.angle_gamma   90.00
#
_symmetry.space_group_name_H-M   'P 1'
#
loop_
_entity.id
_entity.type
_entity.pdbx_description
1 polymer ?
#
loop_
_entity_poly.entity_id
_entity_poly.type
_entity_poly.pdbx_seq_one_letter_code
_entity_poly.pdbx_strand_id
1 'polypeptide(L)'
;MKKLLAFILVSLSLVSCGDQKIDTTKAREEMEDREIKVVSEAEIIERAMEIGNTLSKSFSIEVVPEPLTQTYVINTEFGPDSVYHKARYFFDDHEDLSGKVLQVFEAYRYNRDNNLVSEPNIQKLDESKMLYYTKPMFADTVMVGMWAIEIPRKNVVLSIKD
;
A
#
# COMPACT_ATOMS: atom_id res chain seq x y z
N MET A 1 -29.66 53.01 52.49
CA MET A 1 -28.62 52.90 51.43
C MET A 1 -27.78 51.63 51.52
N LYS A 2 -27.31 51.17 52.70
CA LYS A 2 -26.53 49.91 52.85
C LYS A 2 -27.27 48.62 52.42
N LYS A 3 -28.60 48.52 52.61
CA LYS A 3 -29.39 47.36 52.17
C LYS A 3 -29.62 47.28 50.65
N LEU A 4 -29.53 48.41 49.93
CA LEU A 4 -29.65 48.45 48.48
C LEU A 4 -28.35 47.99 47.80
N LEU A 5 -27.20 48.33 48.41
CA LEU A 5 -25.88 47.91 47.94
C LEU A 5 -25.67 46.39 48.05
N ALA A 6 -26.19 45.77 49.11
CA ALA A 6 -26.14 44.32 49.30
C ALA A 6 -26.98 43.57 48.25
N PHE A 7 -28.08 44.15 47.77
CA PHE A 7 -28.95 43.53 46.78
C PHE A 7 -28.33 43.55 45.37
N ILE A 8 -27.59 44.60 45.03
CA ILE A 8 -26.87 44.73 43.76
C ILE A 8 -25.68 43.76 43.70
N LEU A 9 -25.02 43.51 44.84
CA LEU A 9 -23.89 42.58 44.91
C LEU A 9 -24.34 41.11 44.67
N VAL A 10 -25.55 40.77 45.10
CA VAL A 10 -26.14 39.42 44.91
C VAL A 10 -26.71 39.24 43.50
N SER A 11 -27.14 40.30 42.82
CA SER A 11 -27.63 40.18 41.44
C SER A 11 -26.50 40.01 40.43
N LEU A 12 -25.28 40.52 40.71
CA LEU A 12 -24.12 40.29 39.84
C LEU A 12 -23.58 38.85 39.88
N SER A 13 -23.90 38.06 40.91
CA SER A 13 -23.45 36.67 41.02
C SER A 13 -24.26 35.65 40.19
N LEU A 14 -25.33 36.08 39.51
CA LEU A 14 -26.18 35.17 38.72
C LEU A 14 -25.82 35.09 37.22
N VAL A 15 -24.79 35.81 36.76
CA VAL A 15 -24.37 35.81 35.34
C VAL A 15 -23.11 34.97 35.17
N SER A 16 -23.20 33.66 35.44
CA SER A 16 -22.14 32.69 35.14
C SER A 16 -22.72 31.36 34.67
N CYS A 17 -23.52 31.42 33.61
CA CYS A 17 -23.86 30.25 32.80
C CYS A 17 -23.49 30.59 31.35
N GLY A 18 -22.27 30.26 30.95
CA GLY A 18 -21.83 30.33 29.56
C GLY A 18 -22.33 29.10 28.81
N ASP A 19 -23.19 29.31 27.82
CA ASP A 19 -23.63 28.30 26.85
C ASP A 19 -22.50 28.04 25.85
N GLN A 20 -21.40 27.43 26.31
CA GLN A 20 -20.36 26.91 25.42
C GLN A 20 -20.85 25.59 24.83
N LYS A 21 -21.50 25.65 23.66
CA LYS A 21 -21.73 24.47 22.83
C LYS A 21 -20.39 23.80 22.55
N ILE A 22 -20.22 22.59 23.09
CA ILE A 22 -19.05 21.74 22.83
C ILE A 22 -19.07 21.37 21.35
N ASP A 23 -18.00 21.70 20.63
CA ASP A 23 -17.79 21.27 19.25
C ASP A 23 -17.53 19.76 19.24
N THR A 24 -18.60 19.00 19.01
CA THR A 24 -18.58 17.53 18.97
C THR A 24 -18.08 17.00 17.63
N THR A 25 -17.83 17.86 16.63
CA THR A 25 -17.43 17.44 15.28
C THR A 25 -16.08 16.72 15.32
N LYS A 26 -15.09 17.32 15.98
CA LYS A 26 -13.76 16.71 16.17
C LYS A 26 -13.82 15.42 16.98
N ALA A 27 -14.64 15.40 18.03
CA ALA A 27 -14.81 14.21 18.87
C ALA A 27 -15.47 13.07 18.08
N ARG A 28 -16.41 13.39 17.18
CA ARG A 28 -17.07 12.42 16.31
C ARG A 28 -16.12 11.88 15.23
N GLU A 29 -15.36 12.75 14.58
CA GLU A 29 -14.32 12.33 13.61
C GLU A 29 -13.28 11.42 14.29
N GLU A 30 -12.82 11.77 15.50
CA GLU A 30 -11.92 10.90 16.26
C GLU A 30 -12.56 9.56 16.68
N MET A 31 -13.87 9.52 16.89
CA MET A 31 -14.58 8.28 17.22
C MET A 31 -14.79 7.39 15.99
N GLU A 32 -15.14 7.97 14.84
CA GLU A 32 -15.26 7.29 13.55
C GLU A 32 -13.89 6.69 13.13
N ASP A 33 -12.79 7.42 13.33
CA ASP A 33 -11.42 6.93 13.05
C ASP A 33 -10.96 5.78 13.97
N ARG A 34 -11.62 5.59 15.13
CA ARG A 34 -11.27 4.55 16.13
C ARG A 34 -12.18 3.33 16.06
N GLU A 35 -13.13 3.28 15.13
CA GLU A 35 -14.02 2.14 14.99
C GLU A 35 -13.26 0.89 14.55
N ILE A 36 -13.51 -0.25 15.21
CA ILE A 36 -12.86 -1.52 14.88
C ILE A 36 -13.50 -2.05 13.60
N LYS A 37 -12.82 -1.82 12.47
CA LYS A 37 -13.24 -2.32 11.16
C LYS A 37 -12.93 -3.81 11.01
N VAL A 38 -13.96 -4.61 10.73
CA VAL A 38 -13.81 -6.03 10.40
C VAL A 38 -13.75 -6.16 8.88
N VAL A 39 -12.54 -6.36 8.36
CA VAL A 39 -12.29 -6.61 6.93
C VAL A 39 -11.98 -8.08 6.69
N SER A 40 -12.59 -8.66 5.68
CA SER A 40 -12.38 -10.06 5.30
C SER A 40 -11.01 -10.27 4.64
N GLU A 41 -10.52 -11.51 4.66
CA GLU A 41 -9.29 -11.86 3.93
C GLU A 41 -9.43 -11.60 2.43
N ALA A 42 -10.61 -11.85 1.85
CA ALA A 42 -10.85 -11.66 0.42
C ALA A 42 -10.71 -10.18 0.03
N GLU A 43 -11.34 -9.27 0.78
CA GLU A 43 -11.24 -7.82 0.55
C GLU A 43 -9.79 -7.33 0.67
N ILE A 44 -9.02 -7.87 1.61
CA ILE A 44 -7.61 -7.51 1.77
C ILE A 44 -6.78 -7.96 0.55
N ILE A 45 -7.01 -9.18 0.06
CA ILE A 45 -6.29 -9.69 -1.12
C ILE A 45 -6.69 -8.90 -2.37
N GLU A 46 -7.98 -8.65 -2.57
CA GLU A 46 -8.49 -7.85 -3.68
C GLU A 46 -7.92 -6.43 -3.65
N ARG A 47 -7.95 -5.79 -2.48
CA ARG A 47 -7.40 -4.44 -2.33
C ARG A 47 -5.89 -4.38 -2.54
N ALA A 48 -5.14 -5.36 -2.03
CA ALA A 48 -3.71 -5.46 -2.30
C ALA A 48 -3.42 -5.64 -3.79
N MET A 49 -4.25 -6.44 -4.48
CA MET A 49 -4.16 -6.66 -5.92
C MET A 49 -4.40 -5.36 -6.69
N GLU A 50 -5.41 -4.57 -6.32
CA GLU A 50 -5.66 -3.26 -6.91
C GLU A 50 -4.51 -2.27 -6.71
N ILE A 51 -3.95 -2.20 -5.50
CA ILE A 51 -2.80 -1.34 -5.18
C ILE A 51 -1.62 -1.71 -6.06
N GLY A 52 -1.25 -3.00 -6.11
CA GLY A 52 -0.12 -3.46 -6.91
C GLY A 52 -0.34 -3.26 -8.41
N ASN A 53 -1.55 -3.51 -8.91
CA ASN A 53 -1.92 -3.24 -10.30
C ASN A 53 -1.81 -1.75 -10.62
N THR A 54 -2.20 -0.88 -9.69
CA THR A 54 -2.13 0.57 -9.89
C THR A 54 -0.68 1.07 -9.94
N LEU A 55 0.16 0.63 -9.00
CA LEU A 55 1.57 1.02 -8.94
C LEU A 55 2.34 0.51 -10.16
N SER A 56 2.14 -0.77 -10.50
CA SER A 56 2.87 -1.42 -11.60
C SER A 56 2.51 -0.94 -13.00
N LYS A 57 1.48 -0.09 -13.17
CA LYS A 57 1.21 0.61 -14.44
C LYS A 57 2.34 1.56 -14.83
N SER A 58 3.07 2.07 -13.84
CA SER A 58 4.19 2.99 -14.06
C SER A 58 5.53 2.30 -14.26
N PHE A 59 5.56 0.96 -14.15
CA PHE A 59 6.81 0.20 -14.29
C PHE A 59 7.09 -0.02 -15.77
N SER A 60 8.34 0.17 -16.18
CA SER A 60 8.75 0.04 -17.57
C SER A 60 10.06 -0.74 -17.70
N ILE A 61 10.22 -1.35 -18.86
CA ILE A 61 11.49 -1.88 -19.35
C ILE A 61 11.84 -1.15 -20.64
N GLU A 62 13.10 -0.77 -20.77
CA GLU A 62 13.67 -0.31 -22.03
C GLU A 62 14.88 -1.18 -22.38
N VAL A 63 14.87 -1.76 -23.58
CA VAL A 63 15.99 -2.54 -24.10
C VAL A 63 16.81 -1.63 -25.02
N VAL A 64 18.03 -1.32 -24.62
CA VAL A 64 18.91 -0.39 -25.33
C VAL A 64 20.11 -1.15 -25.89
N PRO A 65 20.42 -1.05 -27.20
CA PRO A 65 21.62 -1.65 -27.76
C PRO A 65 22.85 -0.91 -27.22
N GLU A 66 23.83 -1.66 -26.70
CA GLU A 66 25.10 -1.10 -26.28
C GLU A 66 26.05 -0.96 -27.50
N PRO A 67 26.45 0.27 -27.88
CA PRO A 67 27.13 0.50 -29.16
C PRO A 67 28.49 -0.20 -29.32
N LEU A 68 29.14 -0.53 -28.21
CA LEU A 68 30.53 -1.01 -28.20
C LEU A 68 30.67 -2.52 -28.03
N THR A 69 29.64 -3.21 -27.53
CA THR A 69 29.76 -4.61 -27.09
C THR A 69 28.88 -5.58 -27.89
N GLN A 70 28.02 -5.08 -28.80
CA GLN A 70 26.98 -5.86 -29.47
C GLN A 70 26.02 -6.55 -28.49
N THR A 71 25.95 -6.07 -27.26
CA THR A 71 25.00 -6.55 -26.25
C THR A 71 23.82 -5.60 -26.13
N TYR A 72 22.80 -6.03 -25.39
CA TYR A 72 21.66 -5.20 -25.05
C TYR A 72 21.66 -4.98 -23.54
N VAL A 73 21.38 -3.75 -23.13
CA VAL A 73 21.18 -3.39 -21.72
C VAL A 73 19.69 -3.26 -21.47
N ILE A 74 19.21 -3.92 -20.42
CA ILE A 74 17.83 -3.80 -19.97
C ILE A 74 17.78 -2.76 -18.85
N ASN A 75 17.18 -1.62 -19.15
CA ASN A 75 16.87 -0.59 -18.17
C ASN A 75 15.47 -0.82 -17.61
N THR A 76 15.29 -0.50 -16.33
CA THR A 76 14.03 -0.69 -15.62
C THR A 76 13.71 0.52 -14.77
N GLU A 77 12.47 0.97 -14.81
CA GLU A 77 12.01 2.08 -13.97
C GLU A 77 10.76 1.69 -13.18
N PHE A 78 10.67 2.16 -11.93
CA PHE A 78 9.55 1.89 -11.03
C PHE A 78 8.53 3.03 -10.96
N GLY A 79 8.61 3.99 -11.87
CA GLY A 79 7.80 5.22 -11.82
C GLY A 79 8.03 6.04 -10.55
N PRO A 80 7.04 6.83 -10.11
CA PRO A 80 7.18 7.71 -8.96
C PRO A 80 7.45 6.95 -7.65
N ASP A 81 8.07 7.63 -6.71
CA ASP A 81 8.31 7.09 -5.38
C ASP A 81 7.00 6.71 -4.68
N SER A 82 7.10 5.68 -3.85
CA SER A 82 5.98 5.19 -3.06
C SER A 82 6.49 4.75 -1.70
N VAL A 83 5.59 4.64 -0.73
CA VAL A 83 5.89 4.10 0.61
C VAL A 83 6.17 2.59 0.61
N TYR A 84 5.98 1.92 -0.53
CA TYR A 84 6.14 0.48 -0.68
C TYR A 84 7.52 0.13 -1.22
N HIS A 85 8.06 -0.99 -0.74
CA HIS A 85 9.28 -1.55 -1.30
C HIS A 85 8.95 -2.19 -2.66
N LYS A 86 9.67 -1.77 -3.70
CA LYS A 86 9.49 -2.20 -5.10
C LYS A 86 10.78 -2.91 -5.53
N ALA A 87 10.64 -4.10 -6.11
CA ALA A 87 11.77 -4.90 -6.57
C ALA A 87 11.50 -5.46 -7.98
N ARG A 88 12.59 -5.83 -8.65
CA ARG A 88 12.59 -6.51 -9.93
C ARG A 88 13.51 -7.71 -9.81
N TYR A 89 13.14 -8.81 -10.43
CA TYR A 89 13.95 -10.01 -10.47
C TYR A 89 14.01 -10.54 -11.89
N PHE A 90 15.20 -10.64 -12.45
CA PHE A 90 15.41 -11.25 -13.77
C PHE A 90 15.58 -12.76 -13.60
N PHE A 91 15.01 -13.54 -14.52
CA PHE A 91 15.09 -15.00 -14.38
C PHE A 91 16.49 -15.59 -14.60
N ASP A 92 17.32 -14.84 -15.32
CA ASP A 92 18.65 -15.28 -15.74
C ASP A 92 19.75 -14.70 -14.82
N ASP A 93 19.37 -13.84 -13.86
CA ASP A 93 20.27 -13.30 -12.84
C ASP A 93 20.33 -14.23 -11.61
N HIS A 94 21.44 -14.18 -10.88
CA HIS A 94 21.57 -14.87 -9.60
C HIS A 94 20.90 -14.05 -8.49
N GLU A 95 19.70 -14.45 -8.10
CA GLU A 95 18.93 -13.80 -7.04
C GLU A 95 19.10 -14.54 -5.70
N ASP A 96 19.44 -13.83 -4.63
CA ASP A 96 19.51 -14.38 -3.28
C ASP A 96 18.11 -14.38 -2.64
N LEU A 97 17.23 -15.25 -3.16
CA LEU A 97 15.85 -15.40 -2.70
C LEU A 97 15.69 -16.63 -1.82
N SER A 98 14.81 -16.54 -0.83
CA SER A 98 14.48 -17.65 0.03
C SER A 98 13.00 -17.73 0.36
N GLY A 99 12.58 -18.87 0.92
CA GLY A 99 11.24 -19.08 1.43
C GLY A 99 10.15 -18.88 0.37
N LYS A 100 9.08 -18.15 0.73
CA LYS A 100 7.93 -17.93 -0.14
C LYS A 100 8.28 -17.07 -1.36
N VAL A 101 9.21 -16.12 -1.22
CA VAL A 101 9.64 -15.26 -2.33
C VAL A 101 10.30 -16.09 -3.43
N LEU A 102 11.20 -17.01 -3.06
CA LEU A 102 11.81 -17.96 -3.99
C LEU A 102 10.76 -18.83 -4.69
N GLN A 103 9.79 -19.38 -3.96
CA GLN A 103 8.73 -20.21 -4.54
C GLN A 103 7.91 -19.47 -5.61
N VAL A 104 7.61 -18.18 -5.37
CA VAL A 104 6.91 -17.36 -6.37
C VAL A 104 7.79 -17.12 -7.58
N PHE A 105 9.06 -16.72 -7.39
CA PHE A 105 10.00 -16.53 -8.47
C PHE A 105 10.14 -17.78 -9.35
N GLU A 106 10.32 -18.94 -8.73
CA GLU A 106 10.43 -20.22 -9.44
C GLU A 106 9.17 -20.60 -10.20
N ALA A 107 7.98 -20.28 -9.68
CA ALA A 107 6.73 -20.52 -10.38
C ALA A 107 6.61 -19.66 -11.66
N TYR A 108 7.00 -18.38 -11.58
CA TYR A 108 7.02 -17.51 -12.75
C TYR A 108 8.07 -17.95 -13.78
N ARG A 109 9.26 -18.33 -13.32
CA ARG A 109 10.32 -18.88 -14.19
C ARG A 109 9.86 -20.18 -14.85
N TYR A 110 9.25 -21.09 -14.10
CA TYR A 110 8.68 -22.33 -14.64
C TYR A 110 7.64 -22.04 -15.72
N ASN A 111 6.75 -21.07 -15.50
CA ASN A 111 5.77 -20.68 -16.50
C ASN A 111 6.44 -20.17 -17.79
N ARG A 112 7.48 -19.33 -17.67
CA ARG A 112 8.28 -18.87 -18.81
C ARG A 112 8.90 -20.04 -19.58
N ASP A 113 9.54 -20.97 -18.87
CA ASP A 113 10.24 -22.11 -19.47
C ASP A 113 9.27 -23.09 -20.17
N ASN A 114 8.00 -23.13 -19.74
CA ASN A 114 6.97 -24.01 -20.29
C ASN A 114 5.95 -23.29 -21.18
N ASN A 115 6.19 -22.02 -21.54
CA ASN A 115 5.28 -21.18 -22.34
C ASN A 115 3.86 -21.07 -21.74
N LEU A 116 3.75 -21.04 -20.41
CA LEU A 116 2.51 -20.82 -19.68
C LEU A 116 2.32 -19.32 -19.39
N VAL A 117 1.06 -18.90 -19.36
CA VAL A 117 0.71 -17.53 -18.98
C VAL A 117 0.87 -17.35 -17.47
N SER A 118 1.60 -16.31 -17.07
CA SER A 118 1.67 -15.85 -15.68
C SER A 118 0.78 -14.63 -15.50
N GLU A 119 -0.12 -14.69 -14.53
CA GLU A 119 -0.95 -13.54 -14.14
C GLU A 119 -0.33 -12.82 -12.93
N PRO A 120 -0.73 -11.57 -12.63
CA PRO A 120 -0.43 -10.95 -11.36
C PRO A 120 -0.94 -11.80 -10.20
N ASN A 121 -0.23 -11.80 -9.08
CA ASN A 121 -0.61 -12.62 -7.92
C ASN A 121 -0.29 -11.91 -6.59
N ILE A 122 -1.00 -12.29 -5.53
CA ILE A 122 -0.69 -11.92 -4.15
C ILE A 122 -0.26 -13.16 -3.38
N GLN A 123 0.85 -13.06 -2.63
CA GLN A 123 1.20 -14.01 -1.57
C GLN A 123 1.28 -13.31 -0.22
N LYS A 124 1.13 -14.09 0.86
CA LYS A 124 1.30 -13.60 2.23
C LYS A 124 2.70 -13.95 2.73
N LEU A 125 3.43 -12.96 3.24
CA LEU A 125 4.75 -13.09 3.85
C LEU A 125 4.69 -12.74 5.35
N ASP A 126 5.73 -13.11 6.09
CA ASP A 126 5.92 -12.76 7.51
C ASP A 126 4.67 -12.97 8.37
N GLU A 127 4.15 -14.20 8.36
CA GLU A 127 2.92 -14.55 9.11
C GLU A 127 1.71 -13.70 8.71
N SER A 128 1.62 -13.32 7.43
CA SER A 128 0.56 -12.46 6.87
C SER A 128 0.64 -10.97 7.25
N LYS A 129 1.76 -10.50 7.82
CA LYS A 129 1.99 -9.06 8.06
C LYS A 129 2.23 -8.29 6.77
N MET A 130 2.70 -8.98 5.73
CA MET A 130 3.05 -8.40 4.43
C MET A 130 2.30 -9.13 3.31
N LEU A 131 1.78 -8.36 2.35
CA LEU A 131 1.23 -8.85 1.09
C LEU A 131 2.28 -8.62 0.01
N TYR A 132 2.62 -9.66 -0.71
CA TYR A 132 3.63 -9.67 -1.75
C TYR A 132 2.94 -9.76 -3.11
N TYR A 133 2.84 -8.62 -3.76
CA TYR A 133 2.31 -8.51 -5.12
C TYR A 133 3.40 -8.85 -6.12
N THR A 134 3.10 -9.69 -7.09
CA THR A 134 3.97 -9.98 -8.23
C THR A 134 3.25 -9.82 -9.55
N LYS A 135 3.99 -9.44 -10.60
CA LYS A 135 3.48 -9.33 -11.98
C LYS A 135 4.58 -9.77 -12.96
N PRO A 136 4.26 -10.49 -14.04
CA PRO A 136 5.28 -10.83 -15.03
C PRO A 136 5.89 -9.55 -15.63
N MET A 137 7.20 -9.61 -15.88
CA MET A 137 7.99 -8.53 -16.45
C MET A 137 8.40 -8.94 -17.88
N PHE A 138 8.01 -8.13 -18.87
CA PHE A 138 8.21 -8.43 -20.29
C PHE A 138 9.16 -7.43 -20.95
N ALA A 139 10.13 -7.96 -21.70
CA ALA A 139 10.85 -7.21 -22.72
C ALA A 139 10.23 -7.59 -24.07
N ASP A 140 9.56 -6.63 -24.72
CA ASP A 140 8.69 -6.86 -25.88
C ASP A 140 7.63 -7.95 -25.61
N THR A 141 7.84 -9.15 -26.15
CA THR A 141 6.93 -10.30 -26.02
C THR A 141 7.52 -11.41 -25.13
N VAL A 142 8.76 -11.24 -24.68
CA VAL A 142 9.49 -12.24 -23.91
C VAL A 142 9.38 -11.91 -22.43
N MET A 143 8.93 -12.87 -21.63
CA MET A 143 8.95 -12.74 -20.18
C MET A 143 10.40 -12.89 -19.70
N VAL A 144 10.97 -11.82 -19.15
CA VAL A 144 12.37 -11.75 -18.71
C VAL A 144 12.50 -11.83 -17.19
N GLY A 145 11.40 -11.72 -16.46
CA GLY A 145 11.42 -11.77 -15.01
C GLY A 145 10.07 -11.49 -14.37
N MET A 146 10.10 -10.97 -13.14
CA MET A 146 8.92 -10.49 -12.43
C MET A 146 9.17 -9.17 -11.70
N TRP A 147 8.14 -8.34 -11.66
CA TRP A 147 8.04 -7.21 -10.75
C TRP A 147 7.48 -7.67 -9.41
N ALA A 148 7.93 -7.04 -8.33
CA ALA A 148 7.48 -7.32 -6.98
C ALA A 148 7.20 -6.05 -6.19
N ILE A 149 6.17 -6.07 -5.36
CA ILE A 149 5.84 -4.98 -4.44
C ILE A 149 5.47 -5.59 -3.09
N GLU A 150 6.14 -5.13 -2.04
CA GLU A 150 5.80 -5.50 -0.67
C GLU A 150 4.87 -4.45 -0.07
N ILE A 151 3.66 -4.88 0.25
CA ILE A 151 2.57 -4.03 0.72
C ILE A 151 2.26 -4.43 2.16
N PRO A 152 2.56 -3.59 3.17
CA PRO A 152 2.18 -3.87 4.55
C PRO A 152 0.68 -4.06 4.67
N ARG A 153 0.26 -5.15 5.33
CA ARG A 153 -1.16 -5.46 5.51
C ARG A 153 -1.92 -4.31 6.16
N LYS A 154 -1.29 -3.64 7.13
CA LYS A 154 -1.84 -2.46 7.78
C LYS A 154 -2.25 -1.37 6.76
N ASN A 155 -1.41 -1.12 5.77
CA ASN A 155 -1.68 -0.10 4.76
C ASN A 155 -2.86 -0.50 3.86
N VAL A 156 -2.99 -1.79 3.56
CA VAL A 156 -4.14 -2.32 2.80
C VAL A 156 -5.43 -2.11 3.59
N VAL A 157 -5.46 -2.57 4.85
CA VAL A 157 -6.64 -2.46 5.73
C VAL A 157 -7.09 -1.02 5.89
N LEU A 158 -6.14 -0.09 6.12
CA LEU A 158 -6.45 1.33 6.25
C LEU A 158 -6.90 1.99 4.94
N SER A 159 -6.71 1.34 3.80
CA SER A 159 -7.09 1.88 2.48
C SER A 159 -8.46 1.40 1.98
N ILE A 160 -9.06 0.41 2.64
CA ILE A 160 -10.41 -0.07 2.31
C ILE A 160 -11.40 0.97 2.84
N LYS A 161 -12.19 1.55 1.93
CA LYS A 161 -13.27 2.48 2.26
C LYS A 161 -14.56 1.69 2.45
N ASP A 162 -15.42 2.19 3.33
CA ASP A 162 -16.77 1.66 3.55
C ASP A 162 -17.71 1.97 2.36
#